data_AF-A0A1J1IKP0-F1
#
_entry.id   AF-A0A1J1IKP0-F1
#
_cell.length_a   1.000
_cell.length_b   1.000
_cell.length_c   1.000
_cell.angle_alpha   90.00
_cell.angle_beta   90.00
_cell.angle_gamma   90.00
#
_symmetry.space_group_name_H-M   'P 1'
#
loop_
_entity.id
_entity.type
_entity.pdbx_description
1 polymer ?
#
loop_
_entity_poly.entity_id
_entity_poly.type
_entity_poly.pdbx_seq_one_letter_code
_entity_poly.pdbx_strand_id
1 'polypeptide(L)' 'MLPLDGLRLRDIEQEFMSRRHTFALFNQEGRNIYTDYIQLELSCENTDEVDSWKASFLRAGVYPGKDS' A
#
# COMPACT_ATOMS: atom_id res chain seq x y z
N MET A 1 14.85 0.50 7.63
CA MET A 1 14.33 1.46 6.62
C MET A 1 13.88 0.63 5.42
N LEU A 2 12.64 0.82 4.94
CA LEU A 2 12.07 0.06 3.81
C LEU A 2 12.50 0.69 2.47
N PRO A 3 13.25 0.00 1.59
CA PRO A 3 13.52 0.49 0.25
C PRO A 3 12.23 0.55 -0.57
N LEU A 4 12.03 1.63 -1.33
CA LEU A 4 10.83 1.81 -2.16
C LEU A 4 10.96 1.22 -3.57
N ASP A 5 12.17 0.85 -3.98
CA ASP A 5 12.44 0.32 -5.31
C ASP A 5 11.66 -0.98 -5.57
N GLY A 6 11.00 -1.06 -6.72
CA GLY A 6 10.18 -2.21 -7.09
C GLY A 6 8.85 -2.36 -6.32
N LEU A 7 8.52 -1.44 -5.40
CA LEU A 7 7.24 -1.44 -4.71
C LEU A 7 6.11 -0.88 -5.57
N ARG A 8 4.90 -1.34 -5.27
CA ARG A 8 3.63 -0.84 -5.80
C ARG A 8 2.60 -0.67 -4.69
N LEU A 9 1.61 0.16 -4.98
CA LEU A 9 0.42 0.36 -4.16
C LEU A 9 -0.73 -0.49 -4.65
N ARG A 10 -1.56 -1.00 -3.76
CA ARG A 10 -2.89 -1.49 -4.11
C ARG A 10 -3.90 -1.09 -3.05
N ASP A 11 -5.14 -0.98 -3.47
CA ASP A 11 -6.26 -0.81 -2.57
C ASP A 11 -6.57 -2.12 -1.85
N ILE A 12 -6.95 -2.00 -0.57
CA ILE A 12 -7.45 -3.13 0.22
C ILE A 12 -8.94 -2.88 0.44
N GLU A 13 -9.77 -3.81 -0.04
CA GLU A 13 -11.21 -3.71 0.14
C GLU A 13 -11.56 -3.68 1.63
N GLN A 14 -12.45 -2.78 1.98
CA GLN A 14 -12.95 -2.66 3.34
C GLN A 14 -13.85 -3.86 3.65
N GLU A 15 -13.40 -4.75 4.52
CA GLU A 15 -14.27 -5.81 5.04
C GLU A 15 -15.48 -5.18 5.77
N PHE A 16 -16.65 -5.83 5.67
CA PHE A 16 -17.99 -5.30 5.99
C PHE A 16 -18.18 -4.75 7.44
N MET A 17 -17.20 -4.94 8.34
CA MET A 17 -17.20 -4.41 9.70
C MET A 17 -15.93 -3.60 10.06
N SER A 18 -14.97 -3.49 9.15
CA SER A 18 -13.78 -2.67 9.38
C SER A 18 -14.12 -1.21 9.18
N ARG A 19 -13.81 -0.36 10.17
CA ARG A 19 -13.90 1.11 10.03
C ARG A 19 -12.61 1.73 9.50
N ARG A 20 -11.60 0.92 9.20
CA ARG A 20 -10.27 1.40 8.80
C ARG A 20 -10.20 1.54 7.29
N HIS A 21 -9.63 2.66 6.85
CA HIS A 21 -9.32 2.91 5.45
C HIS A 21 -7.90 2.40 5.19
N THR A 22 -7.75 1.35 4.39
CA THR A 22 -6.49 0.63 4.27
C THR A 22 -6.01 0.57 2.83
N PHE A 23 -4.70 0.70 2.64
CA PHE A 23 -4.01 0.38 1.40
C PHE A 23 -2.79 -0.49 1.71
N ALA A 24 -2.21 -1.12 0.69
CA ALA A 24 -1.03 -1.96 0.88
C ALA A 24 0.12 -1.61 -0.06
N LEU A 25 1.33 -1.77 0.46
CA LEU A 25 2.56 -1.83 -0.32
C LEU A 25 2.92 -3.28 -0.60
N PHE A 26 3.38 -3.58 -1.81
CA PHE A 26 3.81 -4.92 -2.21
C PHE A 26 4.86 -4.86 -3.32
N ASN A 27 5.58 -5.96 -3.56
CA ASN A 27 6.48 -6.11 -4.70
C ASN A 27 5.77 -6.91 -5.82
N GLN A 28 5.83 -6.43 -7.08
CA GLN A 28 5.13 -7.09 -8.21
C GLN A 28 5.63 -8.51 -8.52
N GLU A 29 6.85 -8.83 -8.10
CA GLU A 29 7.46 -10.15 -8.29
C GLU A 29 7.18 -11.10 -7.11
N GLY A 30 6.31 -10.71 -6.16
CA GLY A 30 5.93 -11.54 -5.01
C GLY A 30 7.03 -11.69 -3.96
N ARG A 31 8.05 -10.84 -3.99
CA ARG A 31 9.16 -10.85 -3.02
C ARG A 31 8.75 -10.24 -1.68
N ASN A 32 9.37 -10.71 -0.60
CA ASN A 32 9.23 -10.09 0.72
C ASN A 32 9.73 -8.64 0.66
N ILE A 33 8.91 -7.72 1.18
CA ILE A 33 9.22 -6.29 1.22
C ILE A 33 9.81 -5.89 2.58
N TYR A 34 9.46 -6.61 3.65
CA TYR A 34 9.99 -6.37 4.98
C TYR A 34 10.02 -7.65 5.79
N THR A 35 11.21 -8.06 6.25
CA THR A 35 11.41 -9.36 6.94
C THR A 35 10.81 -10.50 6.10
N ASP A 36 9.78 -11.18 6.61
CA ASP A 36 9.09 -12.29 5.96
C ASP A 36 7.72 -11.90 5.38
N TYR A 37 7.43 -10.59 5.32
CA TYR A 37 6.15 -10.06 4.82
C TYR A 37 6.25 -9.70 3.34
N ILE A 38 5.37 -10.29 2.52
CA ILE A 38 5.20 -10.00 1.08
C ILE A 38 4.47 -8.69 0.80
N GLN A 39 3.74 -8.17 1.80
CA GLN A 39 3.01 -6.92 1.72
C GLN A 39 2.97 -6.24 3.09
N LEU A 40 2.74 -4.93 3.09
CA LEU A 40 2.52 -4.15 4.30
C LEU A 40 1.21 -3.39 4.13
N GLU A 41 0.26 -3.64 5.03
CA GLU A 41 -1.02 -2.94 5.09
C GLU A 41 -0.89 -1.73 6.01
N LEU A 42 -1.35 -0.59 5.51
CA LEU A 42 -1.31 0.70 6.19
C LEU A 42 -2.75 1.20 6.31
N SER A 43 -3.20 1.37 7.55
CA SER A 43 -4.54 1.90 7.85
C SER A 43 -4.46 3.37 8.23
N CYS A 44 -5.42 4.14 7.75
CA CYS A 44 -5.65 5.54 8.08
C CYS A 44 -7.00 5.71 8.78
N GLU A 45 -7.18 6.85 9.45
CA GLU A 45 -8.42 7.16 10.17
C GLU A 45 -9.58 7.52 9.22
N ASN A 46 -9.25 8.05 8.05
CA ASN A 46 -10.21 8.51 7.04
C ASN A 46 -9.65 8.36 5.62
N THR A 47 -10.52 8.53 4.62
CA THR A 47 -10.14 8.44 3.19
C THR A 47 -9.19 9.54 2.73
N ASP A 48 -9.31 10.76 3.26
CA ASP A 48 -8.47 11.90 2.85
C ASP A 48 -6.99 11.66 3.21
N GLU A 49 -6.73 11.01 4.35
CA GLU A 49 -5.40 10.55 4.73
C GLU A 49 -4.86 9.48 3.79
N VAL A 50 -5.70 8.51 3.38
CA VAL A 50 -5.30 7.50 2.38
C VAL A 50 -4.85 8.17 1.09
N ASP A 51 -5.62 9.12 0.59
CA ASP A 51 -5.30 9.83 -0.65
C ASP A 51 -4.03 10.68 -0.51
N SER A 52 -3.84 11.33 0.64
CA SER A 52 -2.63 12.09 0.97
C SER A 52 -1.38 11.18 1.00
N TRP A 53 -1.50 9.97 1.55
CA TRP A 53 -0.42 8.98 1.54
C TRP A 53 -0.15 8.45 0.14
N LYS A 54 -1.19 8.08 -0.62
CA LYS A 54 -1.06 7.63 -2.02
C LYS A 54 -0.35 8.67 -2.88
N ALA A 55 -0.70 9.95 -2.75
CA ALA A 55 -0.03 11.03 -3.46
C ALA A 55 1.45 11.16 -3.07
N SER A 56 1.76 11.00 -1.78
CA SER A 56 3.13 11.02 -1.27
C SER A 56 3.97 9.86 -1.82
N PHE A 57 3.40 8.65 -1.86
CA PHE A 57 4.03 7.47 -2.45
C PHE A 57 4.23 7.59 -3.96
N LEU A 58 3.24 8.13 -4.69
CA LEU A 58 3.34 8.41 -6.12
C LEU A 58 4.52 9.35 -6.42
N ARG A 59 4.67 10.41 -5.62
CA ARG A 59 5.79 11.34 -5.72
C ARG A 59 7.13 10.66 -5.41
N ALA A 60 7.14 9.65 -4.53
CA ALA A 60 8.32 8.85 -4.20
C ALA A 60 8.62 7.73 -5.22
N GLY A 61 7.85 7.62 -6.31
CA GLY A 61 8.05 6.62 -7.37
C GLY A 61 7.35 5.28 -7.12
N VAL A 62 6.48 5.19 -6.12
CA VAL A 62 5.65 4.02 -5.85
C VAL A 62 4.28 4.21 -6.51
N TYR A 63 4.08 3.55 -7.64
CA TYR A 63 2.88 3.66 -8.45
C TYR A 63 1.80 2.65 -8.05
N PRO A 64 0.52 2.90 -8.35
CA PRO A 64 -0.52 1.87 -8.29
C PRO A 64 -0.13 0.63 -9.08
N GLY A 65 -0.35 -0.54 -8.50
CA GLY A 65 -0.28 -1.82 -9.17
C GLY A 65 -1.41 -1.95 -10.18
N LYS A 66 -1.22 -2.80 -11.18
CA LYS A 66 -2.33 -3.20 -12.03
C LYS A 66 -3.18 -4.20 -11.24
N ASP A 67 -4.47 -3.93 -11.13
CA ASP A 67 -5.43 -4.95 -10.70
C ASP A 67 -5.25 -6.16 -11.63
N SER A 68 -4.90 -7.30 -11.04
CA SER A 68 -4.71 -8.57 -11.75
C SER A 68 -5.95 -9.42 -11.58
#